data_AF-A0A926CEY0-F1
#
_entry.id   AF-A0A926CEY0-F1
#
_cell.length_a   1.000
_cell.length_b   1.000
_cell.length_c   1.000
_cell.angle_alpha   90.00
_cell.angle_beta   90.00
_cell.angle_gamma   90.00
#
_symmetry.space_group_name_H-M   'P 1'
#
loop_
_entity.id
_entity.type
_entity.pdbx_description
1 polymer ?
#
loop_
_entity_poly.entity_id
_entity_poly.type
_entity_poly.pdbx_seq_one_letter_code
_entity_poly.pdbx_strand_id
1 'polypeptide(L)'
;MPRVRKLTADEVLLVEVEHHATARAWMAASRLADQKLTQAPRQPRFVRTTPPRIGDVVDLPDRLRGIVIQVHRAQDGSWGYAEVFVRRSRRWYYADHIGPVVGRPVGISRIDHPRKRTYGWFVRGDKGKRTQYARFFSDMKYGGRAAALGAALAYQQATISELADFQLAA
;
A
#
# COMPACT_ATOMS: atom_id res chain seq x y z
N MET A 1 -16.37 -7.44 11.14
CA MET A 1 -15.03 -7.05 10.61
C MET A 1 -15.17 -6.72 9.13
N PRO A 2 -14.56 -5.63 8.62
CA PRO A 2 -14.56 -5.36 7.19
C PRO A 2 -13.78 -6.45 6.44
N ARG A 3 -14.37 -7.01 5.37
CA ARG A 3 -13.71 -7.98 4.49
C ARG A 3 -12.67 -7.24 3.62
N VAL A 4 -11.41 -7.27 4.03
CA VAL A 4 -10.28 -6.79 3.22
C VAL A 4 -10.15 -7.69 1.98
N ARG A 5 -10.59 -7.19 0.82
CA ARG A 5 -10.47 -7.92 -0.46
C ARG A 5 -9.04 -7.85 -1.00
N LYS A 6 -8.66 -8.81 -1.85
CA LYS A 6 -7.43 -8.70 -2.65
C LYS A 6 -7.73 -7.87 -3.90
N LEU A 7 -6.80 -7.00 -4.29
CA LEU A 7 -6.88 -6.11 -5.45
C LEU A 7 -5.87 -6.58 -6.51
N THR A 8 -6.32 -6.78 -7.75
CA THR A 8 -5.46 -7.12 -8.89
C THR A 8 -4.37 -6.06 -9.13
N ALA A 9 -3.33 -6.39 -9.92
CA ALA A 9 -2.31 -5.40 -10.28
C ALA A 9 -2.93 -4.21 -11.04
N ASP A 10 -3.89 -4.48 -11.92
CA ASP A 10 -4.66 -3.45 -12.61
C ASP A 10 -5.57 -2.67 -11.65
N GLU A 11 -6.19 -3.27 -10.63
CA GLU A 11 -6.89 -2.49 -9.58
C GLU A 11 -5.95 -1.67 -8.68
N VAL A 12 -4.65 -1.97 -8.68
CA VAL A 12 -3.59 -1.19 -8.00
C VAL A 12 -3.00 -0.11 -8.93
N LEU A 13 -3.19 -0.21 -10.24
CA LEU A 13 -2.79 0.79 -11.26
C LEU A 13 -3.94 1.71 -11.68
N LEU A 14 -5.16 1.20 -11.83
CA LEU A 14 -6.43 1.96 -11.98
C LEU A 14 -6.75 2.84 -10.75
N VAL A 15 -5.95 2.73 -9.69
CA VAL A 15 -5.75 3.79 -8.68
C VAL A 15 -5.50 5.17 -9.31
N GLU A 16 -5.01 5.22 -10.54
CA GLU A 16 -4.69 6.46 -11.25
C GLU A 16 -5.86 7.06 -12.07
N VAL A 17 -7.00 6.37 -12.28
CA VAL A 17 -8.11 6.87 -13.14
C VAL A 17 -9.55 6.51 -12.65
N GLU A 18 -10.30 7.56 -12.27
CA GLU A 18 -11.78 7.75 -12.26
C GLU A 18 -12.75 7.05 -11.26
N HIS A 19 -13.63 7.90 -10.68
CA HIS A 19 -15.03 7.79 -10.19
C HIS A 19 -15.68 6.44 -9.78
N HIS A 20 -16.53 6.31 -8.75
CA HIS A 20 -17.20 7.22 -7.78
C HIS A 20 -17.30 6.46 -6.41
N ALA A 21 -17.84 6.92 -5.26
CA ALA A 21 -18.67 8.08 -4.94
C ALA A 21 -18.53 8.64 -3.49
N THR A 22 -18.31 7.78 -2.48
CA THR A 22 -18.47 8.04 -1.02
C THR A 22 -17.65 9.19 -0.42
N ALA A 23 -16.69 9.74 -1.16
CA ALA A 23 -15.70 10.71 -0.66
C ALA A 23 -16.29 12.06 -0.19
N ARG A 24 -17.50 12.46 -0.62
CA ARG A 24 -18.07 13.78 -0.28
C ARG A 24 -18.31 14.01 1.22
N ALA A 25 -18.72 12.97 1.97
CA ALA A 25 -18.94 13.10 3.41
C ALA A 25 -17.63 13.28 4.19
N TRP A 26 -16.56 12.61 3.76
CA TRP A 26 -15.25 12.70 4.39
C TRP A 26 -14.55 14.03 4.09
N MET A 27 -14.57 14.50 2.84
CA MET A 27 -13.97 15.80 2.47
C MET A 27 -14.67 17.01 3.13
N ALA A 28 -15.91 16.87 3.59
CA ALA A 28 -16.59 17.90 4.39
C ALA A 28 -16.09 17.96 5.84
N ALA A 29 -15.67 16.83 6.42
CA ALA A 29 -15.07 16.75 7.75
C ALA A 29 -13.59 17.17 7.73
N SER A 30 -12.84 16.83 6.68
CA SER A 30 -11.43 17.18 6.50
C SER A 30 -11.19 18.60 5.95
N ARG A 31 -12.01 19.58 6.34
CA ARG A 31 -11.81 21.00 5.98
C ARG A 31 -10.67 21.65 6.79
N LEU A 32 -9.44 21.17 6.59
CA LEU A 32 -8.18 21.86 6.89
C LEU A 32 -7.01 21.04 6.35
N ALA A 33 -5.96 21.74 5.91
CA ALA A 33 -4.64 21.21 5.56
C ALA A 33 -4.53 20.31 4.30
N ASP A 34 -4.40 20.96 3.14
CA ASP A 34 -3.64 20.46 1.98
C ASP A 34 -2.14 20.33 2.32
N GLN A 35 -1.79 19.47 3.28
CA GLN A 35 -0.41 19.16 3.65
C GLN A 35 -0.05 17.75 3.20
N LYS A 36 0.36 17.69 1.92
CA LYS A 36 1.16 16.60 1.37
C LYS A 36 2.53 16.63 2.08
N LEU A 37 2.71 15.77 3.09
CA LEU A 37 3.91 15.78 3.91
C LEU A 37 5.05 14.98 3.26
N THR A 38 6.07 15.71 2.80
CA THR A 38 7.34 15.15 2.29
C THR A 38 8.21 14.56 3.40
N GLN A 39 7.99 14.97 4.65
CA GLN A 39 8.71 14.53 5.85
C GLN A 39 7.72 14.11 6.95
N ALA A 40 8.14 13.29 7.91
CA ALA A 40 7.28 12.89 9.02
C ALA A 40 6.82 14.12 9.83
N PRO A 41 5.55 14.19 10.25
CA PRO A 41 5.03 15.37 10.96
C PRO A 41 5.68 15.54 12.34
N ARG A 42 6.03 16.78 12.69
CA ARG A 42 6.67 17.12 13.97
C ARG A 42 5.75 16.95 15.18
N GLN A 43 4.45 17.15 15.01
CA GLN A 43 3.43 17.01 16.06
C GLN A 43 2.26 16.15 15.56
N PRO A 44 2.27 14.83 15.84
CA PRO A 44 1.15 13.95 15.52
C PRO A 44 -0.10 14.24 16.36
N ARG A 45 -1.26 14.34 15.72
CA ARG A 45 -2.55 14.15 16.39
C ARG A 45 -2.84 12.65 16.46
N PHE A 46 -2.74 12.08 17.66
CA PHE A 46 -3.00 10.66 17.86
C PHE A 46 -4.50 10.36 17.94
N VAL A 47 -4.95 9.34 17.21
CA VAL A 47 -6.33 8.85 17.24
C VAL A 47 -6.40 7.39 17.73
N ARG A 48 -7.52 7.02 18.34
CA ARG A 48 -7.75 5.67 18.91
C ARG A 48 -8.53 4.71 17.99
N THR A 49 -8.71 5.08 16.72
CA THR A 49 -9.25 4.17 15.70
C THR A 49 -8.26 3.04 15.42
N THR A 50 -8.73 1.91 14.87
CA THR A 50 -7.81 0.83 14.46
C THR A 50 -6.92 1.31 13.31
N PRO A 51 -5.59 1.38 13.48
CA PRO A 51 -4.68 1.76 12.39
C PRO A 51 -4.71 0.75 11.24
N PRO A 52 -4.45 1.19 10.00
CA PRO A 52 -4.15 0.28 8.91
C PRO A 52 -2.87 -0.53 9.21
N ARG A 53 -2.66 -1.58 8.45
CA ARG A 53 -1.49 -2.47 8.52
C ARG A 53 -0.57 -2.20 7.33
N ILE A 54 0.72 -2.52 7.49
CA ILE A 54 1.65 -2.49 6.35
C ILE A 54 1.16 -3.44 5.26
N GLY A 55 1.14 -2.96 4.02
CA GLY A 55 0.60 -3.64 2.84
C GLY A 55 -0.90 -3.44 2.61
N ASP A 56 -1.65 -2.78 3.51
CA ASP A 56 -3.03 -2.37 3.24
C ASP A 56 -3.07 -1.26 2.19
N VAL A 57 -4.02 -1.34 1.27
CA VAL A 57 -4.39 -0.24 0.37
C VAL A 57 -5.45 0.60 1.06
N VAL A 58 -5.20 1.90 1.18
CA VAL A 58 -6.09 2.89 1.79
C VAL A 58 -6.52 3.93 0.76
N ASP A 59 -7.75 4.43 0.90
CA ASP A 59 -8.14 5.69 0.25
C ASP A 59 -7.45 6.88 0.94
N LEU A 60 -7.13 7.91 0.17
CA LEU A 60 -6.38 9.11 0.57
C LEU A 60 -7.10 10.39 0.09
N PRO A 61 -6.65 11.59 0.48
CA PRO A 61 -7.14 12.85 -0.08
C PRO A 61 -6.88 12.92 -1.59
N ASP A 62 -7.54 13.85 -2.27
CA ASP A 62 -7.54 13.98 -3.74
C ASP A 62 -7.99 12.70 -4.48
N ARG A 63 -8.74 11.82 -3.80
CA ARG A 63 -9.21 10.50 -4.28
C ARG A 63 -8.09 9.55 -4.69
N LEU A 64 -6.88 9.76 -4.18
CA LEU A 64 -5.77 8.84 -4.38
C LEU A 64 -6.00 7.55 -3.59
N ARG A 65 -5.31 6.48 -3.99
CA ARG A 65 -5.05 5.33 -3.12
C ARG A 65 -3.56 5.13 -2.97
N GLY A 66 -3.17 4.47 -1.90
CA GLY A 66 -1.79 4.09 -1.69
C GLY A 66 -1.63 2.90 -0.77
N ILE A 67 -0.47 2.25 -0.85
CA ILE A 67 -0.13 1.09 -0.04
C ILE A 67 0.61 1.56 1.21
N VAL A 68 0.11 1.23 2.39
CA VAL A 68 0.75 1.61 3.66
C VAL A 68 2.11 0.91 3.81
N ILE A 69 3.17 1.72 3.96
CA ILE A 69 4.56 1.30 4.12
C ILE A 69 4.94 1.22 5.61
N GLN A 70 4.45 2.16 6.43
CA GLN A 70 4.76 2.26 7.86
C GLN A 70 3.63 2.95 8.60
N VAL A 71 3.40 2.63 9.87
CA VAL A 71 2.42 3.33 10.72
C VAL A 71 3.06 3.68 12.06
N HIS A 72 2.91 4.93 12.49
CA HIS A 72 3.46 5.41 13.76
C HIS A 72 2.40 5.36 14.85
N ARG A 73 2.62 4.44 15.80
CA ARG A 73 1.76 4.18 16.95
C ARG A 73 2.43 4.67 18.23
N ALA A 74 1.66 5.23 19.15
CA ALA A 74 2.09 5.50 20.52
C ALA A 74 2.01 4.23 21.38
N GLN A 75 2.55 4.31 22.60
CA GLN A 75 2.54 3.20 23.56
C GLN A 75 1.13 2.82 24.02
N ASP A 76 0.17 3.76 24.05
CA ASP A 76 -1.23 3.51 24.41
C ASP A 76 -2.06 2.87 23.28
N GLY A 77 -1.41 2.50 22.16
CA GLY A 77 -2.05 1.90 20.99
C GLY A 77 -2.70 2.90 20.02
N SER A 78 -2.78 4.19 20.38
CA SER A 78 -3.20 5.24 19.45
C SER A 78 -2.18 5.42 18.32
N TRP A 79 -2.57 6.06 17.22
CA TRP A 79 -1.69 6.27 16.06
C TRP A 79 -1.88 7.66 15.43
N GLY A 80 -0.80 8.24 14.91
CA GLY A 80 -0.78 9.65 14.50
C GLY A 80 -0.61 9.89 13.00
N TYR A 81 0.09 8.98 12.31
CA TYR A 81 0.36 9.08 10.87
C TYR A 81 0.86 7.75 10.29
N ALA A 82 0.81 7.63 8.97
CA ALA A 82 1.42 6.54 8.22
C ALA A 82 2.28 7.07 7.05
N GLU A 83 3.31 6.31 6.69
CA GLU A 83 4.02 6.42 5.42
C GLU A 83 3.28 5.56 4.40
N VAL A 84 2.97 6.13 3.24
CA VAL A 84 2.16 5.50 2.19
C VAL A 84 2.85 5.61 0.84
N PHE A 85 2.88 4.52 0.09
CA PHE A 85 3.37 4.47 -1.29
C PHE A 85 2.24 4.88 -2.23
N VAL A 86 2.44 5.98 -2.95
CA VAL A 86 1.45 6.58 -3.85
C VAL A 86 2.17 7.29 -4.99
N ARG A 87 1.73 7.09 -6.25
CA ARG A 87 2.38 7.66 -7.46
C ARG A 87 3.90 7.47 -7.47
N ARG A 88 4.33 6.20 -7.30
CA ARG A 88 5.75 5.75 -7.22
C ARG A 88 6.60 6.43 -6.14
N SER A 89 5.98 7.17 -5.22
CA SER A 89 6.65 7.99 -4.20
C SER A 89 6.19 7.58 -2.81
N ARG A 90 7.05 7.80 -1.80
CA ARG A 90 6.64 7.73 -0.39
C ARG A 90 6.11 9.10 0.07
N ARG A 91 5.00 9.11 0.80
CA ARG A 91 4.41 10.33 1.39
C ARG A 91 3.89 10.02 2.79
N TRP A 92 3.95 11.01 3.67
CA TRP A 92 3.34 10.92 4.99
C TRP A 92 1.92 11.48 4.98
N TYR A 93 1.01 10.82 5.68
CA TYR A 93 -0.36 11.27 5.90
C TYR A 93 -0.71 11.13 7.39
N TYR A 94 -1.36 12.15 7.95
CA TYR A 94 -1.94 12.08 9.29
C TYR A 94 -3.05 11.02 9.36
N ALA A 95 -3.35 10.56 10.57
CA ALA A 95 -4.34 9.49 10.78
C ALA A 95 -5.77 9.86 10.38
N ASP A 96 -6.15 11.13 10.50
CA ASP A 96 -7.41 11.72 10.03
C ASP A 96 -7.47 11.92 8.50
N HIS A 97 -6.30 11.97 7.84
CA HIS A 97 -6.14 12.04 6.38
C HIS A 97 -6.08 10.66 5.70
N ILE A 98 -6.26 9.56 6.44
CA ILE A 98 -6.27 8.21 5.87
C ILE A 98 -7.70 7.66 5.92
N GLY A 99 -8.25 7.37 4.76
CA GLY A 99 -9.57 6.80 4.58
C GLY A 99 -9.62 5.29 4.90
N PRO A 100 -10.73 4.62 4.55
CA PRO A 100 -10.89 3.19 4.82
C PRO A 100 -9.83 2.34 4.09
N VAL A 101 -9.51 1.18 4.69
CA VAL A 101 -8.76 0.12 4.02
C VAL A 101 -9.67 -0.53 2.96
N VAL A 102 -9.30 -0.38 1.69
CA VAL A 102 -10.07 -0.91 0.54
C VAL A 102 -9.61 -2.30 0.09
N GLY A 103 -8.41 -2.74 0.50
CA GLY A 103 -7.90 -4.06 0.16
C GLY A 103 -6.41 -4.25 0.44
N ARG A 104 -5.82 -5.24 -0.22
CA ARG A 104 -4.37 -5.50 -0.30
C ARG A 104 -4.00 -5.90 -1.72
N PRO A 105 -2.80 -5.60 -2.23
CA PRO A 105 -2.37 -6.08 -3.55
C PRO A 105 -2.40 -7.62 -3.59
N VAL A 106 -2.96 -8.20 -4.65
CA VAL A 106 -2.87 -9.63 -4.96
C VAL A 106 -1.40 -9.98 -5.11
N GLY A 107 -0.97 -11.12 -4.56
CA GLY A 107 0.36 -11.66 -4.80
C GLY A 107 1.53 -10.96 -4.12
N ILE A 108 1.39 -9.70 -3.70
CA ILE A 108 2.43 -8.98 -2.92
C ILE A 108 2.13 -9.08 -1.43
N SER A 109 3.14 -9.45 -0.64
CA SER A 109 3.04 -9.53 0.82
C SER A 109 4.28 -8.96 1.49
N ARG A 110 4.07 -8.23 2.58
CA ARG A 110 5.17 -7.76 3.43
C ARG A 110 5.72 -8.92 4.26
N ILE A 111 7.04 -9.05 4.30
CA ILE A 111 7.76 -9.98 5.18
C ILE A 111 8.61 -9.15 6.14
N ASP A 112 8.30 -9.25 7.43
CA ASP A 112 9.07 -8.68 8.53
C ASP A 112 9.41 -9.80 9.53
N HIS A 113 10.60 -10.39 9.42
CA HIS A 113 11.06 -11.46 10.31
C HIS A 113 12.29 -11.00 11.10
N PRO A 114 12.10 -10.29 12.25
CA PRO A 114 13.19 -9.61 12.95
C PRO A 114 14.27 -10.57 13.46
N ARG A 115 13.89 -11.72 14.01
CA ARG A 115 14.83 -12.77 14.46
C ARG A 115 15.79 -13.26 13.36
N LYS A 116 15.37 -13.23 12.10
CA LYS A 116 16.18 -13.61 10.92
C LYS A 116 16.71 -12.40 10.16
N ARG A 117 16.54 -11.18 10.70
CA ARG A 117 16.90 -9.89 10.06
C ARG A 117 16.39 -9.76 8.61
N THR A 118 15.30 -10.46 8.29
CA THR A 118 14.77 -10.59 6.93
C THR A 118 13.58 -9.66 6.78
N TYR A 119 13.78 -8.60 6.00
CA TYR A 119 12.81 -7.52 5.77
C TYR A 119 12.69 -7.30 4.27
N GLY A 120 11.47 -7.33 3.75
CA GLY A 120 11.24 -7.17 2.31
C GLY A 120 9.82 -7.40 1.86
N TRP A 121 9.62 -7.38 0.56
CA TRP A 121 8.35 -7.69 -0.10
C TRP A 121 8.48 -8.98 -0.88
N PHE A 122 7.52 -9.89 -0.72
CA PHE A 122 7.45 -11.14 -1.46
C PHE A 122 6.34 -11.04 -2.49
N VAL A 123 6.67 -11.34 -3.73
CA VAL A 123 5.75 -11.37 -4.87
C VAL A 123 5.54 -12.84 -5.24
N ARG A 124 4.28 -13.28 -5.38
CA ARG A 124 3.91 -14.61 -5.88
C ARG A 124 2.66 -14.55 -6.75
N GLY A 125 2.68 -15.23 -7.89
CA GLY A 125 1.49 -15.51 -8.69
C GLY A 125 1.32 -17.02 -8.88
N ASP A 126 0.09 -17.51 -8.73
CA ASP A 126 -0.27 -18.93 -8.82
C ASP A 126 -1.31 -19.13 -9.92
N LYS A 127 -1.17 -20.19 -10.73
CA LYS A 127 -2.20 -20.65 -11.68
C LYS A 127 -2.70 -22.02 -11.20
N GLY A 128 -3.92 -22.05 -10.65
CA GLY A 128 -4.43 -23.22 -9.94
C GLY A 128 -3.55 -23.59 -8.74
N LYS A 129 -3.03 -24.82 -8.72
CA LYS A 129 -2.12 -25.32 -7.67
C LYS A 129 -0.63 -25.02 -7.93
N ARG A 130 -0.27 -24.43 -9.09
CA ARG A 130 1.12 -24.25 -9.51
C ARG A 130 1.55 -22.79 -9.42
N THR A 131 2.53 -22.50 -8.56
CA THR A 131 3.27 -21.23 -8.56
C THR A 131 3.86 -20.98 -9.95
N GLN A 132 3.49 -19.85 -10.58
CA GLN A 132 4.05 -19.43 -11.87
C GLN A 132 5.33 -18.62 -11.66
N TYR A 133 5.31 -17.71 -10.69
CA TYR A 133 6.45 -16.90 -10.32
C TYR A 133 6.46 -16.62 -8.82
N ALA A 134 7.65 -16.54 -8.24
CA ALA A 134 7.88 -16.19 -6.85
C ALA A 134 9.21 -15.45 -6.71
N ARG A 135 9.23 -14.26 -6.09
CA ARG A 135 10.45 -13.45 -5.94
C ARG A 135 10.41 -12.60 -4.68
N PHE A 136 11.57 -12.49 -4.01
CA PHE A 136 11.74 -11.66 -2.82
C PHE A 136 12.55 -10.38 -3.12
N PHE A 137 12.07 -9.27 -2.59
CA PHE A 137 12.64 -7.93 -2.72
C PHE A 137 13.03 -7.44 -1.33
N SER A 138 14.28 -7.67 -0.92
CA SER A 138 14.76 -7.29 0.41
C SER A 138 14.98 -5.78 0.53
N ASP A 139 14.57 -5.20 1.66
CA ASP A 139 14.73 -3.76 1.92
C ASP A 139 16.20 -3.34 1.77
N MET A 140 17.12 -4.15 2.30
CA MET A 140 18.56 -3.87 2.26
C MET A 140 19.12 -3.81 0.83
N LYS A 141 18.66 -4.67 -0.10
CA LYS A 141 19.16 -4.70 -1.48
C LYS A 141 18.57 -3.58 -2.34
N TYR A 142 17.32 -3.21 -2.08
CA TYR A 142 16.56 -2.27 -2.93
C TYR A 142 16.46 -0.85 -2.35
N GLY A 143 17.21 -0.48 -1.31
CA GLY A 143 17.25 0.90 -0.79
C GLY A 143 16.13 1.26 0.19
N GLY A 144 15.64 0.29 0.95
CA GLY A 144 14.63 0.46 1.98
C GLY A 144 13.21 0.03 1.55
N ARG A 145 12.27 0.09 2.49
CA ARG A 145 10.94 -0.53 2.35
C ARG A 145 10.13 0.00 1.15
N ALA A 146 10.19 1.30 0.88
CA ALA A 146 9.45 1.94 -0.20
C ALA A 146 9.98 1.55 -1.59
N ALA A 147 11.31 1.56 -1.76
CA ALA A 147 11.95 1.22 -3.03
C ALA A 147 11.89 -0.29 -3.31
N ALA A 148 11.97 -1.14 -2.27
CA ALA A 148 11.68 -2.57 -2.37
C ALA A 148 10.23 -2.85 -2.79
N LEU A 149 9.24 -2.07 -2.32
CA LEU A 149 7.85 -2.17 -2.76
C LEU A 149 7.70 -1.75 -4.23
N GLY A 150 8.33 -0.64 -4.64
CA GLY A 150 8.33 -0.19 -6.03
C GLY A 150 8.89 -1.25 -6.99
N ALA A 151 10.01 -1.89 -6.62
CA ALA A 151 10.61 -2.98 -7.39
C ALA A 151 9.70 -4.23 -7.44
N ALA A 152 9.04 -4.56 -6.33
CA ALA A 152 8.08 -5.67 -6.26
C ALA A 152 6.86 -5.45 -7.16
N LEU A 153 6.29 -4.24 -7.16
CA LEU A 153 5.19 -3.85 -8.05
C LEU A 153 5.59 -3.88 -9.54
N ALA A 154 6.75 -3.30 -9.88
CA ALA A 154 7.25 -3.29 -11.24
C ALA A 154 7.49 -4.71 -11.79
N TYR A 155 8.09 -5.59 -10.97
CA TYR A 155 8.27 -7.00 -11.33
C TYR A 155 6.93 -7.73 -11.49
N GLN A 156 5.97 -7.50 -10.60
CA GLN A 156 4.64 -8.10 -10.74
C GLN A 156 3.97 -7.69 -12.05
N GLN A 157 4.01 -6.40 -12.42
CA GLN A 157 3.36 -5.94 -13.64
C GLN A 157 4.01 -6.52 -14.89
N ALA A 158 5.34 -6.53 -14.95
CA ALA A 158 6.08 -7.14 -16.07
C ALA A 158 5.72 -8.62 -16.22
N THR A 159 5.77 -9.41 -15.14
CA THR A 159 5.45 -10.84 -15.20
C THR A 159 3.98 -11.13 -15.51
N ILE A 160 3.04 -10.27 -15.09
CA ILE A 160 1.63 -10.42 -15.48
C ILE A 160 1.45 -10.15 -16.98
N SER A 161 2.12 -9.13 -17.52
CA SER A 161 2.07 -8.80 -18.95
C SER A 161 2.67 -9.92 -19.80
N GLU A 162 3.89 -10.38 -19.48
CA GLU A 162 4.55 -11.51 -20.14
C GLU A 162 3.68 -12.80 -20.14
N LEU A 163 3.01 -13.09 -19.03
CA LEU A 163 2.11 -14.24 -18.91
C LEU A 163 0.78 -14.06 -19.65
N ALA A 164 0.33 -12.82 -19.88
CA ALA A 164 -0.86 -12.53 -20.69
C ALA A 164 -0.53 -12.66 -22.18
N ASP A 165 0.57 -12.07 -22.63
CA ASP A 165 1.03 -12.14 -24.03
C ASP A 165 1.26 -13.59 -24.47
N PHE A 166 1.90 -14.41 -23.61
CA PHE A 166 2.10 -15.84 -23.87
C PHE A 166 0.78 -16.64 -23.94
N GLN A 167 -0.32 -16.15 -23.35
CA GLN A 167 -1.64 -16.78 -23.43
C GLN A 167 -2.47 -16.33 -24.64
N LEU A 168 -2.04 -15.30 -25.36
CA LEU A 168 -2.66 -14.82 -26.60
C LEU A 168 -1.95 -15.32 -27.87
N ALA A 169 -0.71 -15.83 -27.72
CA ALA A 169 0.11 -16.37 -28.80
C ALA A 169 0.05 -17.90 -28.93
N ALA A 170 -0.87 -18.57 -28.22
CA ALA A 170 -0.99 -20.03 -28.11
C ALA A 170 -2.45 -20.50 -28.30
#